data_AF-A0A1B6NP54-F1
#
_entry.id   AF-A0A1B6NP54-F1
#
_cell.length_a   1.000
_cell.length_b   1.000
_cell.length_c   1.000
_cell.angle_alpha   90.00
_cell.angle_beta   90.00
_cell.angle_gamma   90.00
#
_symmetry.space_group_name_H-M   'P 1'
#
loop_
_entity.id
_entity.type
_entity.pdbx_description
1 polymer ?
#
loop_
_entity_poly.entity_id
_entity_poly.type
_entity_poly.pdbx_seq_one_letter_code
_entity_poly.pdbx_strand_id
1 'polypeptide(L)'
;MKEKWYGFENLALIPGSVGACPIQNIGAYGREVNTLIDKVECVFLETGEQVLLGNEDCQFGYRDSVFKHALANKVLITHVNFKLPKHYELETSYGELAALTEPTPEKVYSKVIEIRKSKLPDPDRARQCWKFL
;
A
#
# COMPACT_ATOMS: atom_id res chain seq x y z
N MET A 1 7.10 6.24 -14.75
CA MET A 1 7.85 5.72 -13.57
C MET A 1 9.33 5.78 -13.91
N LYS A 2 10.16 6.49 -13.13
CA LYS A 2 11.55 6.84 -13.50
C LYS A 2 12.52 5.64 -13.54
N GLU A 3 12.22 4.54 -12.84
CA GLU A 3 13.16 3.40 -12.66
C GLU A 3 12.63 2.03 -13.17
N LYS A 4 11.52 1.99 -13.94
CA LYS A 4 10.88 0.73 -14.40
C LYS A 4 10.63 -0.31 -13.30
N TRP A 5 10.38 0.14 -12.07
CA TRP A 5 9.93 -0.73 -10.98
C TRP A 5 8.41 -0.74 -10.97
N TYR A 6 7.84 -1.95 -11.00
CA TYR A 6 6.40 -2.20 -11.16
C TYR A 6 5.83 -2.92 -9.93
N GLY A 7 4.52 -2.81 -9.70
CA GLY A 7 3.79 -3.42 -8.58
C GLY A 7 2.93 -2.44 -7.78
N PHE A 8 3.26 -1.15 -7.82
CA PHE A 8 2.54 -0.10 -7.08
C PHE A 8 1.49 0.64 -7.91
N GLU A 9 1.31 0.30 -9.18
CA GLU A 9 0.40 1.02 -10.08
C GLU A 9 -1.05 1.06 -9.59
N ASN A 10 -1.55 -0.03 -9.00
CA ASN A 10 -2.88 -0.08 -8.37
C ASN A 10 -2.96 0.75 -7.07
N LEU A 11 -1.83 0.97 -6.39
CA LEU A 11 -1.75 1.72 -5.13
C LEU A 11 -1.39 3.20 -5.35
N ALA A 12 -1.41 3.67 -6.60
CA ALA A 12 -1.06 5.03 -6.94
C ALA A 12 -2.00 6.06 -6.30
N LEU A 13 -1.43 7.22 -5.92
CA LEU A 13 -2.15 8.38 -5.37
C LEU A 13 -2.91 8.07 -4.05
N ILE A 14 -2.49 7.06 -3.29
CA ILE A 14 -2.92 6.84 -1.90
C ILE A 14 -2.20 7.86 -1.00
N PRO A 15 -2.92 8.73 -0.29
CA PRO A 15 -2.31 9.67 0.65
C PRO A 15 -1.79 8.94 1.89
N GLY A 16 -0.73 9.47 2.49
CA GLY A 16 -0.14 8.95 3.72
C GLY A 16 1.37 8.80 3.64
N SER A 17 1.96 8.30 4.72
CA SER A 17 3.39 7.98 4.78
C SER A 17 3.63 6.50 4.48
N VAL A 18 4.83 6.17 4.04
CA VAL A 18 5.26 4.77 3.84
C VAL A 18 5.16 3.98 5.15
N GLY A 19 5.53 4.57 6.29
CA GLY A 19 5.41 3.91 7.59
C GLY A 19 3.97 3.62 8.04
N ALA A 20 2.98 4.37 7.54
CA ALA A 20 1.58 4.10 7.85
C ALA A 20 0.98 2.98 6.97
N CYS A 21 1.62 2.65 5.84
CA CYS A 21 1.09 1.68 4.89
C CYS A 21 0.86 0.26 5.46
N PRO A 22 1.74 -0.29 6.33
CA PRO A 22 1.56 -1.63 6.88
C PRO A 22 0.45 -1.67 7.93
N ILE A 23 0.20 -0.55 8.64
CA ILE A 23 -0.74 -0.52 9.77
C ILE A 23 -2.14 -0.95 9.35
N GLN A 24 -2.63 -0.45 8.22
CA GLN A 24 -3.94 -0.80 7.68
C GLN A 24 -3.86 -1.70 6.46
N ASN A 25 -2.70 -2.30 6.14
CA ASN A 25 -2.50 -3.06 4.91
C ASN A 25 -3.16 -2.35 3.71
N ILE A 26 -2.65 -1.17 3.35
CA ILE A 26 -3.30 -0.33 2.34
C ILE A 26 -3.57 -1.14 1.07
N GLY A 27 -4.76 -0.94 0.51
CA GLY A 27 -5.18 -1.68 -0.67
C GLY A 27 -6.18 -0.89 -1.49
N ALA A 28 -6.02 -0.98 -2.80
CA ALA A 28 -6.87 -0.33 -3.77
C ALA A 28 -6.87 -1.14 -5.07
N TYR A 29 -8.01 -1.15 -5.76
CA TYR A 29 -8.14 -1.75 -7.08
C TYR A 29 -7.65 -3.20 -7.15
N GLY A 30 -8.03 -4.03 -6.16
CA GLY A 30 -7.68 -5.47 -6.13
C GLY A 30 -6.27 -5.80 -5.63
N ARG A 31 -5.41 -4.81 -5.34
CA ARG A 31 -4.09 -5.03 -4.74
C ARG A 31 -4.02 -4.54 -3.31
N GLU A 32 -3.24 -5.26 -2.52
CA GLU A 32 -2.87 -4.92 -1.16
C GLU A 32 -1.34 -4.82 -1.04
N VAL A 33 -0.87 -3.95 -0.14
CA VAL A 33 0.56 -3.68 0.05
C VAL A 33 1.31 -4.86 0.64
N ASN A 34 0.63 -5.74 1.39
CA ASN A 34 1.21 -6.97 1.93
C ASN A 34 1.92 -7.82 0.87
N THR A 35 1.42 -7.85 -0.38
CA THR A 35 2.02 -8.63 -1.48
C THR A 35 3.39 -8.12 -1.90
N LEU A 36 3.73 -6.88 -1.54
CA LEU A 36 4.97 -6.20 -1.89
C LEU A 36 5.90 -6.01 -0.70
N ILE A 37 5.41 -6.15 0.53
CA ILE A 37 6.23 -5.98 1.75
C ILE A 37 7.05 -7.26 1.99
N ASP A 38 8.36 -7.12 2.07
CA ASP A 38 9.24 -8.20 2.53
C ASP A 38 9.33 -8.18 4.05
N LYS A 39 9.68 -7.02 4.61
CA LYS A 39 9.94 -6.82 6.04
C LYS A 39 9.58 -5.42 6.50
N VAL A 40 9.25 -5.28 7.78
CA VAL A 40 9.01 -4.00 8.44
C VAL A 40 10.00 -3.86 9.59
N GLU A 41 10.72 -2.75 9.61
CA GLU A 41 11.62 -2.40 10.70
C GLU A 41 10.90 -1.48 11.67
N CYS A 42 10.97 -1.83 12.94
CA CYS A 42 10.34 -1.09 14.01
C CYS A 42 11.30 -0.89 15.18
N VAL A 43 10.97 0.07 16.04
CA VAL A 43 11.61 0.28 17.34
C VAL A 43 10.55 0.17 18.43
N PHE A 44 10.79 -0.63 19.46
CA PHE A 44 9.93 -0.66 20.64
C PHE A 44 10.04 0.66 21.41
N LEU A 45 8.90 1.28 21.71
CA LEU A 45 8.85 2.59 22.37
C LEU A 45 9.34 2.55 23.81
N GLU A 46 9.15 1.41 24.50
CA GLU A 46 9.53 1.25 25.91
C GLU A 46 11.04 1.04 26.08
N THR A 47 11.67 0.27 25.20
CA THR A 47 13.07 -0.17 25.36
C THR A 47 14.03 0.50 24.38
N GLY A 48 13.53 1.06 23.28
CA GLY A 48 14.35 1.53 22.17
C GLY A 48 14.97 0.41 21.32
N GLU A 49 14.61 -0.85 21.57
CA GLU A 49 15.15 -1.98 20.83
C GLU A 49 14.56 -2.06 19.42
N GLN A 50 15.42 -2.38 18.44
CA GLN A 50 15.01 -2.59 17.06
C GLN A 50 14.46 -4.01 16.89
N VAL A 51 13.35 -4.11 16.17
CA VAL A 51 12.73 -5.37 15.79
C VAL A 51 12.47 -5.38 14.29
N LEU A 52 12.77 -6.50 13.65
CA LEU A 52 12.52 -6.75 12.24
C LEU A 52 11.40 -7.78 12.13
N LEU A 53 10.28 -7.38 11.55
CA LEU A 53 9.13 -8.26 11.34
C LEU A 53 9.11 -8.71 9.88
N GLY A 54 9.05 -10.02 9.65
CA GLY A 54 8.79 -10.56 8.33
C GLY A 54 7.34 -10.29 7.90
N ASN A 55 7.04 -10.57 6.63
CA ASN A 55 5.68 -10.46 6.11
C ASN A 55 4.64 -11.25 6.92
N GLU A 56 4.96 -12.51 7.24
CA GLU A 56 4.08 -13.40 8.01
C GLU A 56 3.87 -12.88 9.45
N ASP A 57 4.91 -12.35 10.08
CA ASP A 57 4.86 -11.78 11.44
C ASP A 57 3.99 -10.52 11.51
N CYS A 58 3.83 -9.81 10.39
CA CYS A 58 2.97 -8.62 10.32
C CYS A 58 1.48 -8.98 10.40
N GLN A 59 1.11 -10.25 10.21
CA GLN A 59 -0.26 -10.76 10.30
C GLN A 59 -1.26 -9.89 9.53
N PHE A 60 -0.94 -9.58 8.27
CA PHE A 60 -1.78 -8.72 7.45
C PHE A 60 -3.14 -9.37 7.19
N GLY A 61 -4.20 -8.57 7.32
CA GLY A 61 -5.57 -8.90 6.93
C GLY A 61 -6.21 -7.75 6.16
N TYR A 62 -7.47 -7.91 5.78
CA TYR A 62 -8.21 -6.84 5.11
C TYR A 62 -8.34 -5.62 6.05
N ARG A 63 -7.68 -4.52 5.68
CA ARG A 63 -7.59 -3.28 6.49
C ARG A 63 -6.98 -3.51 7.88
N ASP A 64 -6.13 -4.52 8.03
CA ASP A 64 -5.70 -5.01 9.33
C ASP A 64 -4.24 -5.50 9.37
N SER A 65 -3.63 -5.45 10.55
CA SER A 65 -2.28 -5.93 10.81
C SER A 65 -2.01 -6.06 12.31
N VAL A 66 -0.90 -6.72 12.66
CA VAL A 66 -0.42 -6.81 14.05
C VAL A 66 -0.20 -5.43 14.70
N PHE A 67 0.08 -4.39 13.91
CA PHE A 67 0.32 -3.01 14.37
C PHE A 67 -0.95 -2.34 14.90
N LYS A 68 -2.14 -2.84 14.55
CA LYS A 68 -3.43 -2.40 15.14
C LYS A 68 -3.81 -3.17 16.40
N HIS A 69 -3.13 -4.28 16.67
CA HIS A 69 -3.45 -5.21 17.75
C HIS A 69 -2.30 -5.33 18.74
N ALA A 70 -1.55 -6.43 18.69
CA ALA A 70 -0.54 -6.77 19.68
C ALA A 70 0.56 -5.70 19.81
N LEU A 71 0.88 -4.98 18.72
CA LEU A 71 1.90 -3.94 18.66
C LEU A 71 1.33 -2.51 18.66
N ALA A 72 0.02 -2.34 18.84
CA ALA A 72 -0.59 -1.01 18.89
C ALA A 72 0.02 -0.18 20.02
N ASN A 73 0.48 1.04 19.69
CA ASN A 73 1.14 1.97 20.61
C ASN A 73 2.40 1.44 21.31
N LYS A 74 2.97 0.32 20.83
CA LYS A 74 4.20 -0.26 21.41
C LYS A 74 5.42 -0.09 20.54
N VAL A 75 5.22 0.11 19.24
CA VAL A 75 6.31 0.19 18.27
C VAL A 75 6.17 1.42 17.39
N LEU A 76 7.30 1.96 16.96
CA LEU A 76 7.42 2.96 15.90
C LEU A 76 7.99 2.29 14.65
N ILE A 77 7.26 2.34 13.53
CA ILE A 77 7.76 1.87 12.24
C ILE A 77 8.77 2.88 11.70
N THR A 78 9.99 2.42 11.41
CA THR A 78 11.09 3.26 10.90
C THR A 78 11.32 3.05 9.41
N HIS A 79 11.31 1.80 8.95
CA HIS A 79 11.48 1.45 7.53
C HIS A 79 10.50 0.36 7.11
N VAL A 80 10.13 0.40 5.83
CA VAL A 80 9.35 -0.65 5.17
C VAL A 80 10.16 -1.11 3.96
N ASN A 81 10.51 -2.39 3.96
CA ASN A 81 11.29 -3.00 2.90
C ASN A 81 10.34 -3.68 1.92
N PHE A 82 10.41 -3.28 0.67
CA PHE A 82 9.58 -3.84 -0.40
C PHE A 82 10.37 -4.78 -1.30
N LYS A 83 9.74 -5.87 -1.72
CA LYS A 83 10.25 -6.82 -2.69
C LYS A 83 9.39 -6.77 -3.94
N LEU A 84 9.96 -6.19 -5.00
CA LEU A 84 9.27 -6.05 -6.29
C LEU A 84 9.66 -7.19 -7.22
N PRO A 85 8.70 -8.01 -7.68
CA PRO A 85 9.01 -9.12 -8.58
C PRO A 85 9.38 -8.58 -9.98
N LYS A 86 10.38 -9.22 -10.62
CA LYS A 86 10.77 -8.88 -12.01
C LYS A 86 9.72 -9.27 -13.03
N HIS A 87 9.01 -10.37 -12.76
CA HIS A 87 7.85 -10.83 -13.52
C HIS A 87 6.64 -10.55 -12.65
N TYR A 88 5.89 -9.53 -13.02
CA TYR A 88 4.75 -9.06 -12.26
C TYR A 88 3.46 -9.30 -13.06
N GLU A 89 2.46 -9.87 -12.39
CA GLU A 89 1.13 -10.04 -12.95
C GLU A 89 0.29 -8.79 -12.70
N LEU A 90 -0.23 -8.19 -13.76
CA LEU A 90 -1.07 -7.00 -13.65
C LEU A 90 -2.41 -7.35 -13.01
N GLU A 91 -2.79 -6.62 -11.97
CA GLU A 91 -4.11 -6.72 -11.39
C GLU A 91 -5.05 -5.75 -12.09
N THR A 92 -5.95 -6.29 -12.91
CA THR A 92 -6.92 -5.52 -13.69
C THR A 92 -8.36 -5.96 -13.45
N SER A 93 -8.63 -6.90 -12.54
CA SER A 93 -9.98 -7.43 -12.30
C SER A 93 -10.96 -6.39 -11.75
N TYR A 94 -10.45 -5.29 -11.17
CA TYR A 94 -11.27 -4.32 -10.45
C TYR A 94 -11.89 -3.26 -11.37
N GLY A 95 -13.21 -3.32 -11.53
CA GLY A 95 -14.03 -2.23 -12.07
C GLY A 95 -13.58 -1.76 -13.47
N GLU A 96 -13.29 -0.47 -13.60
CA GLU A 96 -12.89 0.15 -14.87
C GLU A 96 -11.53 -0.33 -15.39
N LEU A 97 -10.71 -1.01 -14.57
CA LEU A 97 -9.45 -1.60 -15.03
C LEU A 97 -9.68 -2.84 -15.90
N ALA A 98 -10.80 -3.55 -15.70
CA ALA A 98 -11.10 -4.78 -16.45
C ALA A 98 -11.41 -4.50 -17.93
N ALA A 99 -11.76 -3.25 -18.26
CA ALA A 99 -12.02 -2.81 -19.62
C ALA A 99 -10.74 -2.42 -20.40
N LEU A 100 -9.55 -2.47 -19.78
CA LEU A 100 -8.30 -2.12 -20.44
C LEU A 100 -7.90 -3.19 -21.46
N THR A 101 -7.78 -2.79 -22.73
CA THR A 101 -7.20 -3.63 -23.78
C THR A 101 -5.67 -3.55 -23.75
N GLU A 102 -5.00 -4.71 -23.70
CA GLU A 102 -3.54 -4.83 -23.60
C GLU A 102 -2.98 -4.01 -22.43
N PRO A 103 -3.28 -4.42 -21.18
CA PRO A 103 -2.87 -3.65 -20.02
C PRO A 103 -1.34 -3.64 -19.90
N THR A 104 -0.79 -2.44 -19.66
CA THR A 104 0.60 -2.25 -19.24
C THR A 104 0.60 -1.58 -17.87
N PRO A 105 1.67 -1.70 -17.07
CA PRO A 105 1.75 -1.02 -15.78
C PRO A 105 1.50 0.49 -15.88
N GLU A 106 1.98 1.13 -16.95
CA GLU A 106 1.79 2.56 -17.20
C GLU A 106 0.33 2.91 -17.52
N LYS A 107 -0.37 2.06 -18.29
CA LYS A 107 -1.81 2.23 -18.57
C LYS A 107 -2.63 2.06 -17.30
N VAL A 108 -2.34 1.06 -16.48
CA VAL A 108 -3.01 0.83 -15.19
C VAL A 108 -2.77 2.01 -14.26
N TYR A 109 -1.52 2.45 -14.08
CA TYR A 109 -1.17 3.62 -13.27
C TYR A 109 -1.94 4.87 -13.69
N SER A 110 -1.97 5.16 -14.99
CA SER A 110 -2.65 6.33 -15.54
C SER A 110 -4.16 6.25 -15.31
N LYS A 111 -4.77 5.08 -15.55
CA LYS A 111 -6.20 4.86 -15.33
C LYS A 111 -6.58 4.95 -13.86
N VAL A 112 -5.76 4.42 -12.95
CA VAL A 112 -5.96 4.56 -11.50
C VAL A 112 -5.96 6.04 -11.09
N ILE A 113 -5.00 6.83 -11.57
CA ILE A 113 -4.97 8.27 -11.28
C ILE A 113 -6.23 8.98 -11.80
N GLU A 114 -6.65 8.65 -13.03
CA GLU A 114 -7.87 9.20 -13.63
C GLU A 114 -9.10 8.89 -12.78
N ILE A 115 -9.30 7.63 -12.39
CA ILE A 115 -10.43 7.20 -11.56
C ILE A 115 -10.39 7.92 -10.20
N ARG A 116 -9.22 8.00 -9.56
CA ARG A 116 -9.08 8.65 -8.26
C ARG A 116 -9.38 10.14 -8.32
N LYS A 117 -8.86 10.85 -9.32
CA LYS A 117 -9.15 12.28 -9.52
C LYS A 117 -10.62 12.56 -9.87
N SER A 118 -11.28 11.63 -10.55
CA SER A 118 -12.71 11.76 -10.87
C SER A 118 -13.61 11.52 -9.66
N LYS A 119 -13.26 10.56 -8.78
CA LYS A 119 -14.12 10.13 -7.66
C LYS A 119 -13.77 10.77 -6.33
N LEU A 120 -12.53 11.21 -6.13
CA LEU A 120 -12.05 11.74 -4.87
C LEU A 120 -11.72 13.24 -5.03
N PRO A 121 -12.23 14.11 -4.14
CA PRO A 121 -11.83 15.51 -4.12
C PRO A 121 -10.34 15.64 -3.84
N ASP A 122 -9.73 16.77 -4.18
CA ASP A 122 -8.31 17.01 -3.89
C ASP A 122 -8.04 17.01 -2.37
N PRO A 123 -7.08 16.20 -1.86
CA PRO A 123 -6.83 16.08 -0.43
C PRO A 123 -6.34 17.39 0.21
N ASP A 124 -5.72 18.28 -0.57
CA ASP A 124 -5.31 19.61 -0.09
C ASP A 124 -6.50 20.58 0.05
N ARG A 125 -7.62 20.28 -0.62
CA ARG A 125 -8.86 21.10 -0.56
C ARG A 125 -9.92 20.54 0.37
N ALA A 126 -9.92 19.24 0.65
CA ALA A 126 -10.91 18.58 1.48
C ALA A 126 -10.30 18.04 2.77
N ARG A 127 -10.63 18.66 3.92
CA ARG A 127 -10.33 18.13 5.27
C ARG A 127 -11.17 16.89 5.59
N GLN A 128 -11.00 15.80 4.85
CA GLN A 128 -11.68 14.53 5.15
C GLN A 128 -10.69 13.37 5.08
N CYS A 129 -10.67 12.55 6.12
CA CYS A 129 -10.02 11.24 6.10
C CYS A 129 -10.84 10.32 5.17
N TRP A 130 -10.31 10.02 3.99
CA TRP A 130 -11.04 9.21 3.00
C TRP A 130 -11.22 7.78 3.46
N LYS A 131 -12.42 7.23 3.25
CA LYS A 131 -12.71 5.80 3.41
C LYS A 131 -12.42 5.11 2.07
N PHE A 132 -11.36 4.31 2.03
CA PHE A 132 -11.11 3.40 0.90
C PHE A 132 -11.97 2.15 1.10
N LEU A 133 -13.14 2.14 0.44
CA LEU A 133 -14.02 0.97 0.30
C LEU A 133 -13.24 -0.22 -0.29
#